data_AF-A0A7R8WYS6-F1
#
_entry.id   AF-A0A7R8WYS6-F1
#
_cell.length_a   1.000
_cell.length_b   1.000
_cell.length_c   1.000
_cell.angle_alpha   90.00
_cell.angle_beta   90.00
_cell.angle_gamma   90.00
#
_symmetry.space_group_name_H-M   'P 1'
#
loop_
_entity.id
_entity.type
_entity.pdbx_description
1 polymer ?
#
loop_
_entity_poly.entity_id
_entity_poly.type
_entity_poly.pdbx_seq_one_letter_code
_entity_poly.pdbx_strand_id
1 'polypeptide(L)'
;MPGMHDTYFDHTVTLVCQHDEQGAFGVMINRPLQLTVGELLAQLDITVEDPGIAGQTALTGGPVQSEQGFVLHNGDREWDSTLRIDDNTSITSSKDILVDLAEGNGPERFILLLGCAGWHPGQLEEEIKSNSWLTCPAEQAILRRTRLRNLIPTQMTVIGFDFGLNRTGVAVASLLTGLATPQCVLYAKQGQPDWQGIDKLIKEWQPKQLVVGMPRKLDGSDSAMKKTITRFCTALEQRTGLPVYTANEQLSSREAEQRLRSARQAGRKRKIRKEEIDQLAAAIIL
;
A
#
# COMPACT_ATOMS: atom_id res chain seq x y z
N MET A 1 -1.01 5.56 -10.17
CA MET A 1 0.03 4.66 -10.77
C MET A 1 0.37 5.14 -12.19
N PRO A 2 1.59 4.95 -12.75
CA PRO A 2 1.95 5.50 -14.06
C PRO A 2 1.11 5.03 -15.26
N GLY A 3 0.50 3.84 -15.18
CA GLY A 3 -0.43 3.32 -16.20
C GLY A 3 -1.91 3.55 -15.90
N MET A 4 -2.25 4.10 -14.73
CA MET A 4 -3.63 4.30 -14.31
C MET A 4 -4.18 5.59 -14.92
N HIS A 5 -5.09 5.45 -15.88
CA HIS A 5 -5.70 6.58 -16.57
C HIS A 5 -6.90 7.19 -15.84
N ASP A 6 -7.53 6.44 -14.93
CA ASP A 6 -8.64 6.95 -14.12
C ASP A 6 -8.10 7.69 -12.87
N THR A 7 -8.37 9.00 -12.83
CA THR A 7 -8.00 9.87 -11.71
C THR A 7 -8.81 9.61 -10.45
N TYR A 8 -9.97 8.92 -10.55
CA TYR A 8 -10.77 8.54 -9.39
C TYR A 8 -10.02 7.52 -8.54
N PHE A 9 -9.35 6.54 -9.15
CA PHE A 9 -8.67 5.46 -8.46
C PHE A 9 -7.18 5.73 -8.14
N ASP A 10 -6.64 6.90 -8.48
CA ASP A 10 -5.23 7.17 -8.21
C ASP A 10 -4.90 7.16 -6.71
N HIS A 11 -3.80 6.48 -6.38
CA HIS A 11 -3.38 6.14 -5.01
C HIS A 11 -4.42 5.38 -4.14
N THR A 12 -5.43 4.74 -4.74
CA THR A 12 -6.39 3.92 -4.00
C THR A 12 -5.91 2.48 -3.77
N VAL A 13 -6.46 1.84 -2.74
CA VAL A 13 -6.36 0.40 -2.48
C VAL A 13 -7.77 -0.14 -2.48
N THR A 14 -8.07 -1.05 -3.41
CA THR A 14 -9.40 -1.65 -3.56
C THR A 14 -9.35 -3.12 -3.17
N LEU A 15 -10.22 -3.51 -2.24
CA LEU A 15 -10.54 -4.91 -1.97
C LEU A 15 -11.47 -5.42 -3.05
N VAL A 16 -11.07 -6.47 -3.77
CA VAL A 16 -11.98 -7.23 -4.63
C VAL A 16 -12.76 -8.20 -3.72
N CYS A 17 -14.07 -8.00 -3.63
CA CYS A 17 -14.97 -8.79 -2.78
C CYS A 17 -15.59 -9.97 -3.55
N GLN A 18 -15.79 -9.81 -4.86
CA GLN A 18 -16.29 -10.85 -5.76
C GLN A 18 -15.62 -10.71 -7.12
N HIS A 19 -15.31 -11.83 -7.77
CA HIS A 19 -14.77 -11.88 -9.13
C HIS A 19 -15.16 -13.20 -9.80
N ASP A 20 -15.94 -13.12 -10.87
CA ASP A 20 -16.46 -14.27 -11.63
C ASP A 20 -16.72 -13.90 -13.11
N GLU A 21 -17.38 -14.78 -13.86
CA GLU A 21 -17.66 -14.59 -15.29
C GLU A 21 -18.59 -13.40 -15.60
N GLN A 22 -19.30 -12.86 -14.61
CA GLN A 22 -20.16 -11.67 -14.73
C GLN A 22 -19.41 -10.36 -14.44
N GLY A 23 -18.16 -10.42 -13.95
CA GLY A 23 -17.32 -9.27 -13.69
C GLY A 23 -16.66 -9.29 -12.32
N ALA A 24 -16.29 -8.12 -11.81
CA ALA A 24 -15.76 -7.97 -10.45
C ALA A 24 -16.49 -6.88 -9.68
N PHE A 25 -16.59 -7.06 -8.37
CA PHE A 25 -17.11 -6.10 -7.41
C PHE A 25 -16.09 -5.92 -6.28
N GLY A 26 -15.90 -4.67 -5.84
CA GLY A 26 -14.96 -4.34 -4.79
C GLY A 26 -15.23 -3.00 -4.12
N VAL A 27 -14.46 -2.72 -3.06
CA VAL A 27 -14.56 -1.49 -2.27
C VAL A 27 -13.17 -0.91 -1.96
N MET A 28 -13.01 0.39 -2.18
CA MET A 28 -11.80 1.13 -1.80
C MET A 28 -11.71 1.25 -0.28
N ILE A 29 -10.57 0.89 0.31
CA ILE A 29 -10.39 0.79 1.76
C ILE A 29 -9.45 1.86 2.36
N ASN A 30 -9.03 2.86 1.58
CA ASN A 30 -8.05 3.86 2.00
C ASN A 30 -8.44 5.32 1.72
N ARG A 31 -9.70 5.61 1.36
CA ARG A 31 -10.20 6.97 1.08
C ARG A 31 -11.21 7.42 2.14
N PRO A 32 -10.83 8.23 3.14
CA PRO A 32 -11.77 8.71 4.15
C PRO A 32 -12.78 9.72 3.58
N LEU A 33 -14.03 9.62 4.04
CA LEU A 33 -15.06 10.64 3.86
C LEU A 33 -14.86 11.78 4.87
N GLN A 34 -15.52 12.90 4.62
CA GLN A 34 -15.65 14.01 5.58
C GLN A 34 -16.83 13.80 6.56
N LEU A 35 -17.34 12.56 6.65
CA LEU A 35 -18.47 12.17 7.49
C LEU A 35 -18.07 11.00 8.39
N THR A 36 -18.59 11.01 9.61
CA THR A 36 -18.46 9.93 10.58
C THR A 36 -19.57 8.89 10.42
N VAL A 37 -19.37 7.72 11.03
CA VAL A 37 -20.39 6.65 11.09
C VAL A 37 -21.67 7.18 11.73
N GLY A 38 -21.58 7.93 12.83
CA GLY A 38 -22.75 8.50 13.50
C GLY A 38 -23.52 9.49 12.61
N GLU A 39 -22.82 10.36 11.88
CA GLU A 39 -23.45 11.32 10.95
C GLU A 39 -24.12 10.64 9.74
N LEU A 40 -23.62 9.48 9.29
CA LEU A 40 -24.24 8.69 8.24
C LEU A 40 -25.45 7.89 8.75
N LEU A 41 -25.33 7.24 9.92
CA LEU A 41 -26.45 6.47 10.50
C LEU A 41 -27.62 7.38 10.92
N ALA A 42 -27.33 8.61 11.37
CA ALA A 42 -28.35 9.61 11.67
C ALA A 42 -29.22 9.99 10.45
N GLN A 43 -28.67 9.91 9.21
CA GLN A 43 -29.45 10.13 7.98
C GLN A 43 -30.41 8.97 7.65
N LEU A 44 -30.25 7.82 8.30
CA LEU A 44 -31.08 6.62 8.16
C LEU A 44 -32.05 6.44 9.35
N ASP A 45 -32.19 7.48 10.18
CA ASP A 45 -32.88 7.50 11.47
C ASP A 45 -32.33 6.48 12.50
N ILE A 46 -31.04 6.14 12.41
CA ILE A 46 -30.34 5.24 13.34
C ILE A 46 -29.47 6.08 14.29
N THR A 47 -29.72 5.99 15.60
CA THR A 47 -28.91 6.67 16.63
C THR A 47 -27.88 5.71 17.21
N VAL A 48 -26.60 6.04 17.10
CA VAL A 48 -25.49 5.26 17.69
C VAL A 48 -25.14 5.84 19.06
N GLU A 49 -25.34 5.07 20.13
CA GLU A 49 -25.05 5.55 21.50
C GLU A 49 -23.56 5.52 21.84
N ASP A 50 -22.79 4.53 21.33
CA ASP A 50 -21.35 4.41 21.61
C ASP A 50 -20.55 5.52 20.87
N PRO A 51 -19.91 6.47 21.58
CA PRO A 51 -19.11 7.52 20.95
C PRO A 51 -17.88 6.98 20.20
N GLY A 52 -17.40 5.80 20.57
CA GLY A 52 -16.31 5.07 19.92
C GLY A 52 -16.70 4.41 18.60
N ILE A 53 -18.00 4.18 18.36
CA ILE A 53 -18.57 3.76 17.07
C ILE A 53 -18.99 4.99 16.28
N ALA A 54 -19.77 5.89 16.88
CA ALA A 54 -20.30 7.09 16.23
C ALA A 54 -19.18 7.99 15.67
N GLY A 55 -18.07 8.16 16.41
CA GLY A 55 -16.93 9.00 16.01
C GLY A 55 -15.93 8.35 15.04
N GLN A 56 -16.21 7.15 14.49
CA GLN A 56 -15.35 6.56 13.47
C GLN A 56 -15.55 7.24 12.11
N THR A 57 -14.48 7.35 11.32
CA THR A 57 -14.53 7.93 9.97
C THR A 57 -14.99 6.86 8.97
N ALA A 58 -16.07 7.14 8.23
CA ALA A 58 -16.49 6.29 7.13
C ALA A 58 -15.59 6.50 5.90
N LEU A 59 -15.56 5.53 4.98
CA LEU A 59 -14.72 5.55 3.78
C LEU A 59 -15.56 5.64 2.50
N THR A 60 -14.98 6.18 1.43
CA THR A 60 -15.53 6.05 0.08
C THR A 60 -15.16 4.67 -0.45
N GLY A 61 -16.14 3.82 -0.73
CA GLY A 61 -15.93 2.49 -1.32
C GLY A 61 -15.86 2.49 -2.84
N GLY A 62 -16.40 3.50 -3.54
CA GLY A 62 -16.16 3.70 -4.97
C GLY A 62 -17.15 4.65 -5.66
N PRO A 63 -17.05 4.81 -6.99
CA PRO A 63 -17.85 5.76 -7.76
C PRO A 63 -19.26 5.26 -8.10
N VAL A 64 -19.51 3.96 -7.99
CA VAL A 64 -20.82 3.35 -8.27
C VAL A 64 -21.66 3.34 -7.00
N GLN A 65 -22.97 3.64 -7.13
CA GLN A 65 -23.93 3.63 -6.01
C GLN A 65 -23.48 4.46 -4.80
N SER A 66 -23.07 5.73 -5.01
CA SER A 66 -22.46 6.59 -3.97
C SER A 66 -23.25 6.71 -2.65
N GLU A 67 -24.57 6.55 -2.69
CA GLU A 67 -25.45 6.64 -1.52
C GLU A 67 -25.67 5.28 -0.81
N GLN A 68 -25.21 4.16 -1.40
CA GLN A 68 -25.38 2.84 -0.83
C GLN A 68 -24.28 2.53 0.19
N GLY A 69 -24.70 2.17 1.40
CA GLY A 69 -23.80 1.72 2.46
C GLY A 69 -23.38 0.26 2.30
N PHE A 70 -22.11 0.01 2.57
CA PHE A 70 -21.54 -1.32 2.75
C PHE A 70 -20.76 -1.36 4.07
N VAL A 71 -20.92 -2.43 4.84
CA VAL A 71 -20.15 -2.69 6.05
C VAL A 71 -19.20 -3.84 5.77
N LEU A 72 -17.90 -3.57 5.75
CA LEU A 72 -16.87 -4.60 5.71
C LEU A 72 -16.51 -4.98 7.16
N HIS A 73 -16.67 -6.23 7.55
CA HIS A 73 -16.54 -6.67 8.94
C HIS A 73 -15.85 -8.03 9.09
N ASN A 74 -15.46 -8.34 10.33
CA ASN A 74 -14.99 -9.68 10.70
C ASN A 74 -16.07 -10.54 11.36
N GLY A 75 -15.76 -11.83 11.50
CA GLY A 75 -16.56 -12.82 12.23
C GLY A 75 -17.60 -13.55 11.39
N ASP A 76 -18.16 -14.61 11.97
CA ASP A 76 -19.06 -15.56 11.31
C ASP A 76 -20.55 -15.18 11.32
N ARG A 77 -20.91 -14.05 11.93
CA ARG A 77 -22.31 -13.59 11.94
C ARG A 77 -22.69 -13.12 10.54
N GLU A 78 -23.85 -13.58 10.09
CA GLU A 78 -24.46 -13.19 8.82
C GLU A 78 -25.76 -12.43 9.08
N TRP A 79 -26.03 -11.52 8.16
CA TRP A 79 -27.15 -10.59 8.05
C TRP A 79 -27.81 -10.75 6.67
N ASP A 80 -29.00 -10.16 6.48
CA ASP A 80 -29.89 -10.36 5.32
C ASP A 80 -29.22 -10.24 3.93
N SER A 81 -28.13 -9.46 3.81
CA SER A 81 -27.37 -9.34 2.56
C SER A 81 -25.86 -9.33 2.81
N THR A 82 -25.36 -10.46 3.32
CA THR A 82 -23.93 -10.72 3.57
C THR A 82 -23.28 -11.48 2.42
N LEU A 83 -22.11 -11.02 1.96
CA LEU A 83 -21.20 -11.72 1.05
C LEU A 83 -19.92 -12.07 1.83
N ARG A 84 -19.62 -13.38 1.97
CA ARG A 84 -18.32 -13.82 2.51
C ARG A 84 -17.22 -13.62 1.47
N ILE A 85 -16.08 -13.07 1.89
CA ILE A 85 -14.89 -12.87 1.06
C ILE A 85 -13.82 -13.91 1.43
N ASP A 86 -13.60 -14.13 2.72
CA ASP A 86 -12.74 -15.19 3.28
C ASP A 86 -13.27 -15.68 4.64
N ASP A 87 -12.54 -16.58 5.30
CA ASP A 87 -12.91 -17.20 6.57
C ASP A 87 -13.13 -16.20 7.73
N ASN A 88 -12.60 -14.98 7.64
CA ASN A 88 -12.67 -13.96 8.70
C ASN A 88 -13.12 -12.59 8.18
N THR A 89 -13.51 -12.46 6.90
CA THR A 89 -13.86 -11.18 6.27
C THR A 89 -15.13 -11.33 5.43
N SER A 90 -16.14 -10.51 5.74
CA SER A 90 -17.42 -10.46 5.03
C SER A 90 -17.81 -9.00 4.76
N ILE A 91 -18.62 -8.78 3.74
CA ILE A 91 -19.20 -7.48 3.40
C ILE A 91 -20.72 -7.57 3.36
N THR A 92 -21.38 -6.69 4.11
CA THR A 92 -22.84 -6.66 4.28
C THR A 92 -23.42 -5.35 3.75
N SER A 93 -24.53 -5.40 3.02
CA SER A 93 -25.19 -4.22 2.44
C SER A 93 -26.63 -3.98 2.95
N SER A 94 -27.14 -4.86 3.81
CA SER A 94 -28.46 -4.74 4.44
C SER A 94 -28.46 -3.75 5.62
N LYS A 95 -29.65 -3.27 6.03
CA LYS A 95 -29.80 -2.24 7.09
C LYS A 95 -29.65 -2.82 8.51
N ASP A 96 -29.95 -4.10 8.69
CA ASP A 96 -29.91 -4.84 9.95
C ASP A 96 -28.53 -4.77 10.65
N ILE A 97 -27.41 -4.92 9.93
CA ILE A 97 -26.08 -4.74 10.53
C ILE A 97 -25.84 -3.32 11.08
N LEU A 98 -26.45 -2.30 10.47
CA LEU A 98 -26.34 -0.91 10.96
C LEU A 98 -27.13 -0.69 12.25
N VAL A 99 -28.23 -1.43 12.43
CA VAL A 99 -29.01 -1.44 13.68
C VAL A 99 -28.23 -2.18 14.77
N ASP A 100 -27.70 -3.37 14.50
CA ASP A 100 -26.85 -4.10 15.45
C ASP A 100 -25.61 -3.27 15.87
N LEU A 101 -24.96 -2.57 14.94
CA LEU A 101 -23.85 -1.67 15.23
C LEU A 101 -24.24 -0.51 16.16
N ALA A 102 -25.45 0.03 16.01
CA ALA A 102 -25.97 1.11 16.84
C ALA A 102 -26.35 0.65 18.26
N GLU A 103 -26.88 -0.58 18.38
CA GLU A 103 -27.23 -1.22 19.65
C GLU A 103 -26.04 -1.85 20.39
N GLY A 104 -24.84 -1.87 19.79
CA GLY A 104 -23.66 -2.53 20.35
C GLY A 104 -23.62 -4.06 20.17
N ASN A 105 -24.56 -4.62 19.40
CA ASN A 105 -24.65 -6.03 19.02
C ASN A 105 -23.88 -6.37 17.71
N GLY A 106 -23.24 -5.38 17.11
CA GLY A 106 -22.48 -5.49 15.87
C GLY A 106 -21.15 -6.25 15.98
N PRO A 107 -20.43 -6.42 14.86
CA PRO A 107 -19.15 -7.11 14.81
C PRO A 107 -18.04 -6.36 15.57
N GLU A 108 -17.07 -7.11 16.12
CA GLU A 108 -15.92 -6.57 16.89
C GLU A 108 -15.11 -5.52 16.10
N ARG A 109 -14.96 -5.73 14.78
CA ARG A 109 -14.27 -4.82 13.87
C ARG A 109 -15.07 -4.67 12.58
N PHE A 110 -15.28 -3.42 12.18
CA PHE A 110 -15.94 -3.08 10.93
C PHE A 110 -15.34 -1.82 10.30
N ILE A 111 -15.70 -1.58 9.04
CA ILE A 111 -15.46 -0.35 8.29
C ILE A 111 -16.77 -0.03 7.53
N LEU A 112 -17.33 1.15 7.74
CA LEU A 112 -18.46 1.64 6.95
C LEU A 112 -17.95 2.32 5.67
N LEU A 113 -18.50 1.92 4.53
CA LEU A 113 -18.14 2.34 3.19
C LEU A 113 -19.38 2.89 2.47
N LEU A 114 -19.21 3.96 1.68
CA LEU A 114 -20.24 4.44 0.76
C LEU A 114 -19.84 4.23 -0.70
N GLY A 115 -20.73 3.61 -1.47
CA GLY A 115 -20.48 3.22 -2.86
C GLY A 115 -19.48 2.08 -3.02
N CYS A 116 -19.29 1.67 -4.27
CA CYS A 116 -18.45 0.53 -4.65
C CYS A 116 -17.73 0.76 -5.98
N ALA A 117 -16.76 -0.10 -6.27
CA ALA A 117 -16.14 -0.25 -7.57
C ALA A 117 -16.69 -1.51 -8.26
N GLY A 118 -17.01 -1.39 -9.54
CA GLY A 118 -17.51 -2.49 -10.36
C GLY A 118 -16.77 -2.55 -11.69
N TRP A 119 -16.48 -3.76 -12.14
CA TRP A 119 -15.84 -4.06 -13.41
C TRP A 119 -16.73 -4.99 -14.24
N HIS A 120 -16.82 -4.73 -15.53
CA HIS A 120 -17.47 -5.62 -16.49
C HIS A 120 -16.66 -6.93 -16.64
N PRO A 121 -17.25 -8.01 -17.19
CA PRO A 121 -16.55 -9.26 -17.48
C PRO A 121 -15.19 -9.04 -18.17
N GLY A 122 -14.10 -9.54 -17.58
CA GLY A 122 -12.74 -9.45 -18.12
C GLY A 122 -12.04 -8.08 -17.98
N GLN A 123 -12.74 -7.03 -17.57
CA GLN A 123 -12.20 -5.65 -17.52
C GLN A 123 -11.08 -5.53 -16.47
N LEU A 124 -11.25 -6.12 -15.29
CA LEU A 124 -10.27 -6.06 -14.21
C LEU A 124 -8.94 -6.70 -14.64
N GLU A 125 -8.99 -7.84 -15.34
CA GLU A 125 -7.79 -8.52 -15.82
C GLU A 125 -7.12 -7.79 -16.98
N GLU A 126 -7.86 -7.05 -17.81
CA GLU A 126 -7.29 -6.14 -18.79
C GLU A 126 -6.57 -4.94 -18.14
N GLU A 127 -7.15 -4.35 -17.09
CA GLU A 127 -6.53 -3.28 -16.31
C GLU A 127 -5.29 -3.75 -15.52
N ILE A 128 -5.27 -4.99 -15.05
CA ILE A 128 -4.07 -5.60 -14.45
C ILE A 128 -3.00 -5.84 -15.53
N LYS A 129 -3.37 -6.37 -16.71
CA LYS A 129 -2.43 -6.59 -17.83
C LYS A 129 -1.82 -5.28 -18.36
N SER A 130 -2.55 -4.17 -18.32
CA SER A 130 -2.06 -2.84 -18.71
C SER A 130 -1.20 -2.16 -17.64
N ASN A 131 -1.07 -2.74 -16.44
CA ASN A 131 -0.37 -2.20 -15.27
C ASN A 131 -1.06 -0.95 -14.66
N SER A 132 -2.39 -0.84 -14.79
CA SER A 132 -3.18 0.11 -13.98
C SER A 132 -3.13 -0.27 -12.49
N TRP A 133 -3.24 -1.57 -12.19
CA TRP A 133 -3.26 -2.13 -10.84
C TRP A 133 -2.03 -2.98 -10.50
N LEU A 134 -1.73 -3.05 -9.21
CA LEU A 134 -0.95 -4.14 -8.61
C LEU A 134 -1.88 -4.97 -7.72
N THR A 135 -1.58 -6.26 -7.57
CA THR A 135 -2.37 -7.18 -6.74
C THR A 135 -1.53 -7.75 -5.59
N CYS A 136 -2.18 -7.97 -4.45
CA CYS A 136 -1.62 -8.66 -3.28
C CYS A 136 -2.73 -9.37 -2.49
N PRO A 137 -2.42 -10.41 -1.70
CA PRO A 137 -3.41 -11.07 -0.83
C PRO A 137 -4.02 -10.11 0.21
N ALA A 138 -5.33 -10.23 0.45
CA ALA A 138 -6.10 -9.36 1.34
C ALA A 138 -5.63 -9.40 2.81
N GLU A 139 -5.15 -10.55 3.31
CA GLU A 139 -4.70 -10.72 4.70
C GLU A 139 -3.66 -9.69 5.18
N GLN A 140 -2.91 -9.08 4.26
CA GLN A 140 -1.85 -8.13 4.58
C GLN A 140 -2.35 -6.70 4.83
N ALA A 141 -3.56 -6.33 4.38
CA ALA A 141 -3.96 -4.91 4.29
C ALA A 141 -5.15 -4.47 5.17
N ILE A 142 -6.10 -5.35 5.53
CA ILE A 142 -7.51 -4.88 5.63
C ILE A 142 -8.08 -4.72 7.05
N LEU A 143 -7.86 -5.65 7.99
CA LEU A 143 -8.46 -5.57 9.36
C LEU A 143 -7.48 -5.80 10.53
N ARG A 144 -6.17 -5.78 10.28
CA ARG A 144 -5.13 -5.97 11.32
C ARG A 144 -4.79 -4.69 12.09
N ARG A 145 -5.68 -4.24 12.99
CA ARG A 145 -5.44 -3.25 14.08
C ARG A 145 -4.85 -1.87 13.72
N THR A 146 -4.57 -1.58 12.45
CA THR A 146 -4.11 -0.26 12.00
C THR A 146 -5.25 0.74 12.13
N ARG A 147 -5.13 1.69 13.07
CA ARG A 147 -6.09 2.79 13.22
C ARG A 147 -6.31 3.47 11.87
N LEU A 148 -7.55 3.48 11.37
CA LEU A 148 -7.93 4.01 10.04
C LEU A 148 -7.42 5.46 9.81
N ARG A 149 -7.23 6.22 10.90
CA ARG A 149 -6.59 7.55 10.93
C ARG A 149 -5.18 7.62 10.28
N ASN A 150 -4.49 6.50 10.09
CA ASN A 150 -3.18 6.43 9.45
C ASN A 150 -3.22 6.04 7.96
N LEU A 151 -4.39 5.77 7.37
CA LEU A 151 -4.52 5.27 5.98
C LEU A 151 -4.33 6.34 4.88
N ILE A 152 -3.97 7.57 5.24
CA ILE A 152 -3.51 8.58 4.27
C ILE A 152 -2.26 8.00 3.57
N PRO A 153 -2.26 7.83 2.23
CA PRO A 153 -1.20 7.07 1.52
C PRO A 153 0.23 7.53 1.83
N THR A 154 0.44 8.84 1.97
CA THR A 154 1.74 9.42 2.30
C THR A 154 2.20 9.11 3.74
N GLN A 155 1.28 8.99 4.70
CA GLN A 155 1.63 8.77 6.10
C GLN A 155 2.17 7.36 6.43
N MET A 156 2.09 6.43 5.49
CA MET A 156 2.56 5.05 5.60
C MET A 156 3.67 4.73 4.58
N THR A 157 4.18 5.73 3.86
CA THR A 157 5.20 5.53 2.81
C THR A 157 6.62 5.57 3.38
N VAL A 158 7.46 4.64 2.89
CA VAL A 158 8.90 4.53 3.14
C VAL A 158 9.63 4.60 1.80
N ILE A 159 10.78 5.28 1.74
CA ILE A 159 11.68 5.20 0.59
C ILE A 159 12.95 4.44 0.95
N GLY A 160 13.27 3.43 0.16
CA GLY A 160 14.48 2.62 0.26
C GLY A 160 15.52 3.05 -0.76
N PHE A 161 16.76 3.23 -0.31
CA PHE A 161 17.91 3.60 -1.12
C PHE A 161 18.97 2.49 -1.08
N ASP A 162 19.19 1.83 -2.21
CA ASP A 162 20.38 1.00 -2.43
C ASP A 162 21.55 1.90 -2.86
N PHE A 163 22.38 2.33 -1.90
CA PHE A 163 23.39 3.36 -2.12
C PHE A 163 24.71 2.81 -2.68
N GLY A 164 24.96 3.04 -3.97
CA GLY A 164 26.26 2.87 -4.61
C GLY A 164 26.95 4.19 -4.99
N LEU A 165 28.28 4.17 -5.04
CA LEU A 165 29.12 5.36 -5.32
C LEU A 165 28.82 6.08 -6.65
N ASN A 166 28.31 5.34 -7.65
CA ASN A 166 27.98 5.87 -8.98
C ASN A 166 26.47 5.94 -9.24
N ARG A 167 25.68 5.17 -8.49
CA ARG A 167 24.25 4.93 -8.75
C ARG A 167 23.55 4.55 -7.46
N THR A 168 22.35 5.07 -7.26
CA THR A 168 21.50 4.74 -6.12
C THR A 168 20.20 4.16 -6.65
N GLY A 169 19.93 2.89 -6.36
CA GLY A 169 18.62 2.30 -6.62
C GLY A 169 17.60 2.89 -5.65
N VAL A 170 16.40 3.23 -6.13
CA VAL A 170 15.33 3.76 -5.28
C VAL A 170 14.07 2.92 -5.43
N ALA A 171 13.50 2.54 -4.31
CA ALA A 171 12.19 1.91 -4.22
C ALA A 171 11.31 2.66 -3.21
N VAL A 172 10.00 2.53 -3.40
CA VAL A 172 8.99 3.06 -2.50
C VAL A 172 8.21 1.88 -1.93
N ALA A 173 8.03 1.83 -0.62
CA ALA A 173 7.20 0.83 0.04
C ALA A 173 6.07 1.47 0.83
N SER A 174 4.96 0.75 0.89
CA SER A 174 3.81 1.11 1.71
C SER A 174 3.73 0.18 2.92
N LEU A 175 3.84 0.74 4.12
CA LEU A 175 3.63 0.03 5.38
C LEU A 175 2.18 -0.47 5.54
N LEU A 176 1.26 -0.05 4.66
CA LEU A 176 -0.12 -0.53 4.63
C LEU A 176 -0.24 -1.86 3.89
N THR A 177 0.41 -1.98 2.72
CA THR A 177 0.26 -3.17 1.86
C THR A 177 1.40 -4.16 2.00
N GLY A 178 2.50 -3.79 2.68
CA GLY A 178 3.72 -4.59 2.72
C GLY A 178 4.44 -4.70 1.36
N LEU A 179 3.97 -3.95 0.34
CA LEU A 179 4.55 -3.96 -0.99
C LEU A 179 5.63 -2.90 -1.13
N ALA A 180 6.75 -3.30 -1.70
CA ALA A 180 7.84 -2.44 -2.14
C ALA A 180 7.93 -2.44 -3.67
N THR A 181 7.76 -1.28 -4.29
CA THR A 181 7.84 -1.06 -5.73
C THR A 181 9.15 -0.36 -6.10
N PRO A 182 9.97 -0.93 -7.00
CA PRO A 182 11.11 -0.21 -7.56
C PRO A 182 10.66 1.01 -8.35
N GLN A 183 11.27 2.16 -8.09
CA GLN A 183 10.82 3.45 -8.65
C GLN A 183 11.80 4.00 -9.69
N CYS A 184 13.09 4.13 -9.36
CA CYS A 184 14.08 4.67 -10.29
C CYS A 184 15.53 4.30 -9.93
N VAL A 185 16.48 4.73 -10.78
CA VAL A 185 17.91 4.80 -10.43
C VAL A 185 18.34 6.26 -10.51
N LEU A 186 18.97 6.75 -9.44
CA LEU A 186 19.60 8.07 -9.39
C LEU A 186 21.09 7.94 -9.67
N TYR A 187 21.67 8.87 -10.44
CA TYR A 187 23.06 8.80 -10.88
C TYR A 187 23.92 9.84 -10.18
N ALA A 188 25.02 9.40 -9.58
CA ALA A 188 25.94 10.30 -8.88
C ALA A 188 26.57 11.31 -9.86
N LYS A 189 26.55 12.59 -9.50
CA LYS A 189 27.14 13.69 -10.28
C LYS A 189 28.39 14.17 -9.55
N GLN A 190 29.54 14.16 -10.22
CA GLN A 190 30.83 14.59 -9.66
C GLN A 190 31.20 13.89 -8.34
N GLY A 191 30.84 12.61 -8.19
CA GLY A 191 31.07 11.83 -6.96
C GLY A 191 30.15 12.17 -5.79
N GLN A 192 29.12 13.00 -6.00
CA GLN A 192 28.06 13.26 -5.02
C GLN A 192 26.75 12.56 -5.43
N PRO A 193 25.88 12.17 -4.47
CA PRO A 193 24.54 11.66 -4.75
C PRO A 193 23.69 12.66 -5.54
N ASP A 194 22.69 12.19 -6.31
CA ASP A 194 21.75 13.08 -7.00
C ASP A 194 20.72 13.67 -6.04
N TRP A 195 21.16 14.62 -5.20
CA TRP A 195 20.34 15.26 -4.20
C TRP A 195 19.08 15.92 -4.76
N GLN A 196 19.13 16.43 -5.99
CA GLN A 196 17.97 17.02 -6.66
C GLN A 196 16.91 15.95 -7.02
N GLY A 197 17.37 14.76 -7.43
CA GLY A 197 16.51 13.60 -7.64
C GLY A 197 15.88 13.10 -6.34
N ILE A 198 16.68 13.04 -5.25
CA ILE A 198 16.20 12.67 -3.91
C ILE A 198 15.12 13.66 -3.44
N ASP A 199 15.38 14.97 -3.47
CA ASP A 199 14.42 15.99 -3.02
C ASP A 199 13.08 15.91 -3.76
N LYS A 200 13.13 15.65 -5.08
CA LYS A 200 11.92 15.45 -5.88
C LYS A 200 11.11 14.27 -5.34
N LEU A 201 11.75 13.12 -5.11
CA LEU A 201 11.08 11.92 -4.59
C LEU A 201 10.54 12.13 -3.18
N ILE A 202 11.27 12.79 -2.29
CA ILE A 202 10.79 13.14 -0.94
C ILE A 202 9.56 14.05 -1.01
N LYS A 203 9.56 15.04 -1.91
CA LYS A 203 8.41 15.96 -2.11
C LYS A 203 7.20 15.26 -2.74
N GLU A 204 7.44 14.36 -3.69
CA GLU A 204 6.43 13.61 -4.45
C GLU A 204 5.72 12.56 -3.59
N TRP A 205 6.49 11.78 -2.81
CA TRP A 205 5.98 10.65 -2.03
C TRP A 205 5.72 10.95 -0.56
N GLN A 206 6.22 12.07 -0.03
CA GLN A 206 6.08 12.52 1.36
C GLN A 206 6.26 11.40 2.42
N PRO A 207 7.35 10.61 2.36
CA PRO A 207 7.53 9.46 3.24
C PRO A 207 7.70 9.88 4.71
N LYS A 208 7.34 9.00 5.64
CA LYS A 208 7.60 9.21 7.08
C LYS A 208 8.99 8.79 7.55
N GLN A 209 9.65 7.90 6.80
CA GLN A 209 10.98 7.39 7.14
C GLN A 209 11.70 6.90 5.89
N LEU A 210 13.02 6.85 5.97
CA LEU A 210 13.90 6.44 4.87
C LEU A 210 14.74 5.24 5.33
N VAL A 211 15.03 4.32 4.41
CA VAL A 211 15.88 3.14 4.67
C VAL A 211 17.04 3.13 3.69
N VAL A 212 18.24 2.85 4.16
CA VAL A 212 19.45 2.74 3.32
C VAL A 212 20.06 1.34 3.46
N GLY A 213 20.37 0.73 2.32
CA GLY A 213 21.05 -0.57 2.25
C GLY A 213 22.50 -0.51 2.72
N MET A 214 22.96 -1.56 3.40
CA MET A 214 24.34 -1.70 3.89
C MET A 214 25.04 -2.92 3.27
N PRO A 215 26.21 -2.73 2.62
CA PRO A 215 26.92 -3.80 1.93
C PRO A 215 27.46 -4.88 2.85
N ARG A 216 27.40 -6.09 2.30
CA ARG A 216 27.38 -7.40 2.97
C ARG A 216 28.62 -7.84 3.79
N LYS A 217 29.78 -7.16 3.71
CA LYS A 217 31.08 -7.90 3.69
C LYS A 217 31.72 -8.27 5.04
N LEU A 218 31.67 -7.42 6.07
CA LEU A 218 32.34 -7.57 7.39
C LEU A 218 33.89 -7.60 7.42
N ASP A 219 34.55 -8.13 6.39
CA ASP A 219 35.99 -8.04 6.15
C ASP A 219 36.48 -6.58 6.19
N GLY A 220 37.66 -6.34 6.78
CA GLY A 220 38.16 -5.00 7.15
C GLY A 220 38.31 -3.96 6.04
N SER A 221 38.14 -4.35 4.76
CA SER A 221 37.93 -3.41 3.65
C SER A 221 36.65 -2.55 3.80
N ASP A 222 35.70 -2.97 4.63
CA ASP A 222 34.38 -2.33 4.87
C ASP A 222 34.42 -0.88 5.39
N SER A 223 35.49 -0.45 6.08
CA SER A 223 35.43 0.81 6.85
C SER A 223 35.23 2.06 5.98
N ALA A 224 35.70 2.05 4.73
CA ALA A 224 35.56 3.17 3.81
C ALA A 224 34.13 3.29 3.27
N MET A 225 33.55 2.19 2.79
CA MET A 225 32.17 2.22 2.27
C MET A 225 31.15 2.48 3.39
N LYS A 226 31.35 1.88 4.57
CA LYS A 226 30.53 2.19 5.76
C LYS A 226 30.59 3.66 6.12
N LYS A 227 31.78 4.28 6.18
CA LYS A 227 31.92 5.75 6.40
C LYS A 227 31.18 6.57 5.33
N THR A 228 31.23 6.16 4.06
CA THR A 228 30.50 6.86 2.98
C THR A 228 28.99 6.74 3.15
N ILE A 229 28.47 5.56 3.48
CA ILE A 229 27.03 5.37 3.71
C ILE A 229 26.58 6.11 4.97
N THR A 230 27.34 6.06 6.07
CA THR A 230 27.03 6.86 7.27
C THR A 230 26.97 8.36 6.94
N ARG A 231 27.91 8.89 6.14
CA ARG A 231 27.87 10.28 5.67
C ARG A 231 26.64 10.55 4.77
N PHE A 232 26.25 9.60 3.93
CA PHE A 232 25.03 9.70 3.13
C PHE A 232 23.78 9.75 4.02
N CYS A 233 23.64 8.83 4.99
CA CYS A 233 22.52 8.81 5.94
C CYS A 233 22.43 10.10 6.76
N THR A 234 23.53 10.59 7.35
CA THR A 234 23.55 11.85 8.10
C THR A 234 23.17 13.05 7.23
N ALA A 235 23.67 13.10 5.98
CA ALA A 235 23.31 14.18 5.05
C ALA A 235 21.84 14.09 4.61
N LEU A 236 21.31 12.88 4.43
CA LEU A 236 19.91 12.62 4.08
C LEU A 236 18.96 13.03 5.23
N GLU A 237 19.30 12.66 6.47
CA GLU A 237 18.56 13.03 7.69
C GLU A 237 18.55 14.55 7.89
N GLN A 238 19.72 15.20 7.82
CA GLN A 238 19.85 16.66 7.94
C GLN A 238 19.11 17.43 6.83
N ARG A 239 19.06 16.89 5.61
CA ARG A 239 18.41 17.52 4.45
C ARG A 239 16.90 17.37 4.47
N THR A 240 16.39 16.22 4.90
CA THR A 240 14.95 15.88 4.83
C THR A 240 14.20 16.10 6.12
N GLY A 241 14.89 16.10 7.28
CA GLY A 241 14.27 16.09 8.60
C GLY A 241 13.55 14.77 8.93
N LEU A 242 13.74 13.71 8.12
CA LEU A 242 13.11 12.41 8.29
C LEU A 242 14.07 11.41 8.96
N PRO A 243 13.56 10.49 9.79
CA PRO A 243 14.39 9.43 10.38
C PRO A 243 14.92 8.50 9.28
N VAL A 244 16.24 8.24 9.34
CA VAL A 244 16.94 7.37 8.40
C VAL A 244 17.43 6.11 9.11
N TYR A 245 16.93 4.95 8.68
CA TYR A 245 17.33 3.64 9.18
C TYR A 245 18.29 2.95 8.21
N THR A 246 19.11 2.03 8.71
CA THR A 246 20.00 1.21 7.89
C THR A 246 19.61 -0.26 7.97
N ALA A 247 19.49 -0.94 6.83
CA ALA A 247 19.12 -2.36 6.75
C ALA A 247 20.23 -3.20 6.09
N ASN A 248 20.33 -4.48 6.49
CA ASN A 248 21.45 -5.36 6.16
C ASN A 248 21.11 -6.29 4.98
N GLU A 249 21.89 -6.24 3.89
CA GLU A 249 21.66 -6.95 2.61
C GLU A 249 21.66 -8.49 2.66
N GLN A 250 21.84 -9.14 3.81
CA GLN A 250 22.05 -10.60 3.88
C GLN A 250 20.86 -11.43 3.37
N LEU A 251 19.64 -10.90 3.43
CA LEU A 251 18.44 -11.57 2.90
C LEU A 251 18.18 -11.25 1.42
N SER A 252 18.50 -10.03 0.95
CA SER A 252 18.05 -9.51 -0.34
C SER A 252 18.74 -10.12 -1.56
N SER A 253 20.06 -10.37 -1.50
CA SER A 253 20.84 -10.88 -2.64
C SER A 253 20.33 -12.24 -3.15
N ARG A 254 19.94 -13.15 -2.26
CA ARG A 254 19.46 -14.49 -2.66
C ARG A 254 18.04 -14.42 -3.22
N GLU A 255 17.18 -13.61 -2.63
CA GLU A 255 15.79 -13.52 -3.05
C GLU A 255 15.62 -12.71 -4.34
N ALA A 256 16.39 -11.64 -4.53
CA ALA A 256 16.51 -10.93 -5.82
C ALA A 256 16.93 -11.90 -6.94
N GLU A 257 17.99 -12.67 -6.71
CA GLU A 257 18.45 -13.67 -7.67
C GLU A 257 17.43 -14.80 -7.89
N GLN A 258 16.71 -15.26 -6.87
CA GLN A 258 15.67 -16.29 -7.03
C GLN A 258 14.45 -15.78 -7.80
N ARG A 259 13.93 -14.59 -7.49
CA ARG A 259 12.83 -13.94 -8.25
C ARG A 259 13.25 -13.65 -9.70
N LEU A 260 14.53 -13.35 -9.94
CA LEU A 260 15.10 -13.23 -11.30
C LEU A 260 15.30 -14.59 -11.99
N ARG A 261 15.59 -15.68 -11.27
CA ARG A 261 15.70 -17.05 -11.82
C ARG A 261 14.33 -17.61 -12.21
N SER A 262 13.28 -17.41 -11.41
CA SER A 262 11.91 -17.79 -11.80
C SER A 262 11.41 -16.98 -13.00
N ALA A 263 11.69 -15.67 -13.05
CA ALA A 263 11.39 -14.83 -14.21
C ALA A 263 12.12 -15.27 -15.51
N ARG A 264 13.30 -15.91 -15.39
CA ARG A 264 13.99 -16.55 -16.54
C ARG A 264 13.35 -17.87 -16.96
N GLN A 265 12.83 -18.66 -16.02
CA GLN A 265 12.08 -19.89 -16.32
C GLN A 265 10.75 -19.58 -17.03
N ALA A 266 10.12 -18.43 -16.73
CA ALA A 266 8.94 -17.90 -17.43
C ALA A 266 9.23 -17.31 -18.84
N GLY A 267 10.35 -17.64 -19.48
CA GLY A 267 10.57 -17.40 -20.92
C GLY A 267 11.06 -16.00 -21.36
N ARG A 268 11.35 -15.07 -20.45
CA ARG A 268 11.89 -13.74 -20.81
C ARG A 268 13.34 -13.82 -21.36
N LYS A 269 13.48 -13.97 -22.69
CA LYS A 269 14.76 -13.95 -23.44
C LYS A 269 15.48 -12.57 -23.51
N ARG A 270 15.18 -11.61 -22.63
CA ARG A 270 15.78 -10.26 -22.67
C ARG A 270 16.95 -10.13 -21.70
N LYS A 271 18.04 -9.51 -22.16
CA LYS A 271 19.22 -9.16 -21.34
C LYS A 271 18.83 -8.10 -20.30
N ILE A 272 18.65 -8.53 -19.05
CA ILE A 272 18.34 -7.69 -17.89
C ILE A 272 19.40 -6.59 -17.76
N ARG A 273 18.95 -5.33 -17.64
CA ARG A 273 19.88 -4.19 -17.51
C ARG A 273 20.42 -4.09 -16.09
N LYS A 274 21.60 -3.49 -15.96
CA LYS A 274 22.25 -3.24 -14.68
C LYS A 274 21.44 -2.32 -13.76
N GLU A 275 20.58 -1.46 -14.33
CA GLU A 275 19.62 -0.57 -13.65
C GLU A 275 18.46 -1.32 -13.00
N GLU A 276 17.90 -2.33 -13.69
CA GLU A 276 16.78 -3.15 -13.21
C GLU A 276 17.16 -3.92 -11.93
N ILE A 277 18.45 -4.23 -11.75
CA ILE A 277 18.98 -4.94 -10.58
C ILE A 277 19.00 -4.03 -9.34
N ASP A 278 19.50 -2.79 -9.45
CA ASP A 278 19.58 -1.86 -8.31
C ASP A 278 18.19 -1.45 -7.82
N GLN A 279 17.27 -1.28 -8.77
CA GLN A 279 15.85 -1.06 -8.53
C GLN A 279 15.23 -2.19 -7.68
N LEU A 280 15.45 -3.44 -8.08
CA LEU A 280 14.96 -4.60 -7.33
C LEU A 280 15.65 -4.75 -5.97
N ALA A 281 16.95 -4.44 -5.86
CA ALA A 281 17.67 -4.47 -4.59
C ALA A 281 17.08 -3.48 -3.58
N ALA A 282 16.83 -2.23 -4.00
CA ALA A 282 16.20 -1.21 -3.17
C ALA A 282 14.80 -1.62 -2.66
N ALA A 283 14.04 -2.37 -3.47
CA ALA A 283 12.71 -2.86 -3.06
C ALA A 283 12.76 -4.03 -2.06
N ILE A 284 13.86 -4.80 -1.99
CA ILE A 284 13.99 -5.94 -1.06
C ILE A 284 14.67 -5.50 0.26
N ILE A 285 15.08 -4.24 0.35
CA ILE A 285 15.60 -3.59 1.56
C ILE A 285 14.46 -3.02 2.43
N LEU A 286 13.23 -2.97 1.89
CA LEU A 286 12.01 -2.46 2.49
C LEU A 286 11.07 -3.59 2.93
#